data_AF-A0A973GIS3-F1
#
_entry.id   AF-A0A973GIS3-F1
#
_cell.length_a   1.000
_cell.length_b   1.000
_cell.length_c   1.000
_cell.angle_alpha   90.00
_cell.angle_beta   90.00
_cell.angle_gamma   90.00
#
_symmetry.space_group_name_H-M   'P 1'
#
loop_
_entity.id
_entity.type
_entity.pdbx_description
1 polymer ?
#
loop_
_entity_poly.entity_id
_entity_poly.type
_entity_poly.pdbx_seq_one_letter_code
_entity_poly.pdbx_strand_id
1 'polypeptide(L)'
;MNIPGKITLKKLPFTIWYLTATVLLMAVVSFILQSNQALEQTKKEIRLNIDDIQSLIRETKANSNTIRLDSDAQAIAKAHAFSYMIALKPGIVGDALELERIRKLLNVDELNIADRNGILVGSTLGSHIGYDFASSPSSKEFMLAIYYKDFELAQKPMSKGIEKNLFQYAGVARIDQPGIVQIGYKPERVEAVMKTAAVGNIVKGWRIGSSGQAWLADFDGKILSTFDEKGIKQSLVAYGFPKKAFEGAEGSFTATVHNRTSFFMYRFYENLLIIGSVPEEEIYGNRNRNLLVMLLTGLGAVVVAALLTSMRRGLPA
;
A
#
# COMPACT_ATOMS: atom_id res chain seq x y z
N MET A 1 -16.13 -11.63 -73.92
CA MET A 1 -15.95 -11.41 -72.47
C MET A 1 -14.81 -12.30 -72.01
N ASN A 2 -13.57 -11.81 -72.13
CA ASN A 2 -12.35 -12.60 -71.97
C ASN A 2 -11.70 -12.18 -70.65
N ILE A 3 -11.67 -13.06 -69.66
CA ILE A 3 -11.01 -12.81 -68.37
C ILE A 3 -9.49 -12.96 -68.63
N PRO A 4 -8.68 -11.90 -68.56
CA PRO A 4 -7.26 -12.05 -68.86
C PRO A 4 -6.56 -12.73 -67.68
N GLY A 5 -6.00 -13.90 -67.97
CA GLY A 5 -4.75 -14.42 -67.40
C GLY A 5 -4.67 -14.58 -65.88
N LYS A 6 -4.81 -15.82 -65.40
CA LYS A 6 -4.24 -16.24 -64.11
C LYS A 6 -2.75 -15.85 -64.06
N ILE A 7 -2.41 -14.85 -63.24
CA ILE A 7 -1.03 -14.49 -62.94
C ILE A 7 -0.38 -15.70 -62.27
N THR A 8 0.44 -16.44 -63.01
CA THR A 8 1.16 -17.62 -62.50
C THR A 8 2.41 -17.12 -61.78
N LEU A 9 2.54 -17.45 -60.48
CA LEU A 9 3.60 -16.96 -59.57
C LEU A 9 5.03 -17.06 -60.16
N LYS A 10 5.29 -18.02 -61.05
CA LYS A 10 6.57 -18.25 -61.73
C LYS A 10 6.98 -17.17 -62.76
N LYS A 11 6.11 -16.21 -63.13
CA LYS A 11 6.42 -15.17 -64.14
C LYS A 11 6.77 -13.78 -63.55
N LEU A 12 6.81 -13.63 -62.22
CA LEU A 12 7.11 -12.35 -61.57
C LEU A 12 8.61 -12.00 -61.70
N PRO A 13 8.98 -10.75 -62.06
CA PRO A 13 10.38 -10.33 -62.11
C PRO A 13 11.07 -10.46 -60.75
N PHE A 14 12.38 -10.73 -60.77
CA PHE A 14 13.24 -10.86 -59.59
C PHE A 14 13.13 -9.66 -58.63
N THR A 15 12.87 -8.47 -59.15
CA THR A 15 12.67 -7.24 -58.35
C THR A 15 11.50 -7.32 -57.38
N ILE A 16 10.42 -8.04 -57.71
CA ILE A 16 9.28 -8.22 -56.83
C ILE A 16 9.63 -9.15 -55.68
N TRP A 17 10.32 -10.26 -55.98
CA TRP A 17 10.82 -11.19 -54.97
C TRP A 17 11.79 -10.51 -53.99
N TYR A 18 12.71 -9.70 -54.51
CA TYR A 18 13.60 -8.88 -53.71
C TYR A 18 12.83 -7.91 -52.79
N LEU A 19 11.88 -7.14 -53.35
CA LEU A 19 11.07 -6.20 -52.57
C LEU A 19 10.27 -6.90 -51.47
N THR A 20 9.63 -8.03 -51.76
CA THR A 20 8.93 -8.83 -50.75
C THR A 20 9.87 -9.31 -49.65
N ALA A 21 11.07 -9.79 -50.00
CA ALA A 21 12.05 -10.24 -49.02
C ALA A 21 12.51 -9.08 -48.11
N THR A 22 12.73 -7.88 -48.67
CA THR A 22 13.09 -6.69 -47.89
C THR A 22 11.99 -6.27 -46.93
N VAL A 23 10.72 -6.24 -47.38
CA VAL A 23 9.58 -5.90 -46.51
C VAL A 23 9.46 -6.90 -45.35
N LEU A 24 9.60 -8.20 -45.63
CA LEU A 24 9.57 -9.24 -44.61
C LEU A 24 10.74 -9.11 -43.63
N LEU A 25 11.95 -8.85 -44.11
CA LEU A 25 13.13 -8.64 -43.27
C LEU A 25 12.94 -7.43 -42.34
N MET A 26 12.47 -6.30 -42.89
CA MET A 26 12.16 -5.11 -42.10
C MET A 26 11.09 -5.41 -41.04
N ALA A 27 10.09 -6.24 -41.36
CA ALA A 27 9.03 -6.59 -40.42
C ALA A 27 9.57 -7.39 -39.22
N VAL A 28 10.46 -8.35 -39.47
CA VAL A 28 11.13 -9.14 -38.44
C VAL A 28 12.00 -8.26 -37.55
N VAL A 29 12.84 -7.40 -38.14
CA VAL A 29 13.69 -6.47 -37.39
C VAL A 29 12.85 -5.53 -36.53
N SER A 30 11.79 -4.96 -37.12
CA SER A 30 10.86 -4.06 -36.42
C SER A 30 10.14 -4.77 -35.28
N PHE A 31 9.72 -6.02 -35.47
CA PHE A 31 9.09 -6.83 -34.43
C PHE A 31 10.01 -6.98 -33.22
N ILE A 32 11.27 -7.34 -33.44
CA ILE A 32 12.25 -7.57 -32.36
C ILE A 32 12.53 -6.25 -31.62
N LEU A 33 12.84 -5.18 -32.36
CA LEU A 33 13.17 -3.88 -31.76
C LEU A 33 12.00 -3.31 -30.95
N GLN A 34 10.78 -3.32 -31.53
CA GLN A 34 9.59 -2.81 -30.84
C GLN A 34 9.22 -3.67 -29.63
N SER A 35 9.43 -4.99 -29.67
CA SER A 35 9.17 -5.87 -28.52
C SER A 35 10.10 -5.54 -27.35
N ASN A 36 11.40 -5.41 -27.63
CA ASN A 36 12.38 -5.08 -26.60
C ASN A 36 12.14 -3.68 -26.03
N GLN A 37 11.89 -2.69 -26.88
CA GLN A 37 11.60 -1.33 -26.45
C GLN A 37 10.34 -1.24 -25.60
N ALA A 38 9.26 -1.91 -26.00
CA ALA A 38 8.02 -1.93 -25.24
C ALA A 38 8.20 -2.55 -23.85
N LEU A 39 8.94 -3.66 -23.76
CA LEU A 39 9.22 -4.32 -22.49
C LEU A 39 10.10 -3.45 -21.57
N GLU A 40 11.15 -2.82 -22.11
CA GLU A 40 12.02 -1.94 -21.31
C GLU A 40 11.29 -0.67 -20.83
N GLN A 41 10.43 -0.09 -21.67
CA GLN A 41 9.55 1.02 -21.26
C GLN A 41 8.61 0.59 -20.13
N THR A 42 7.98 -0.56 -20.26
CA THR A 42 7.09 -1.14 -19.24
C THR A 42 7.84 -1.39 -17.93
N LYS A 43 9.04 -1.98 -17.99
CA LYS A 43 9.87 -2.21 -16.80
C LYS A 43 10.21 -0.89 -16.10
N LYS A 44 10.58 0.14 -16.85
CA LYS A 44 10.89 1.46 -16.31
C LYS A 44 9.64 2.05 -15.63
N GLU A 45 8.49 1.95 -16.27
CA GLU A 45 7.23 2.46 -15.75
C GLU A 45 6.81 1.74 -14.45
N ILE A 46 6.85 0.41 -14.43
CA ILE A 46 6.55 -0.36 -13.21
C ILE A 46 7.54 0.00 -12.10
N ARG A 47 8.83 0.12 -12.40
CA ARG A 47 9.86 0.49 -11.42
C ARG A 47 9.58 1.86 -10.78
N LEU A 48 9.27 2.88 -11.60
CA LEU A 48 8.92 4.21 -11.10
C LEU A 48 7.67 4.17 -10.20
N ASN A 49 6.65 3.41 -10.59
CA ASN A 49 5.46 3.24 -9.77
C ASN A 49 5.76 2.52 -8.44
N ILE A 50 6.66 1.51 -8.44
CA ILE A 50 7.12 0.89 -7.20
C ILE A 50 7.87 1.91 -6.32
N ASP A 51 8.72 2.76 -6.91
CA ASP A 51 9.43 3.82 -6.17
C ASP A 51 8.44 4.84 -5.54
N ASP A 52 7.39 5.20 -6.27
CA ASP A 52 6.32 6.09 -5.81
C ASP A 52 5.50 5.45 -4.67
N ILE A 53 5.13 4.17 -4.82
CA ILE A 53 4.45 3.41 -3.75
C ILE A 53 5.34 3.33 -2.51
N GLN A 54 6.65 3.09 -2.67
CA GLN A 54 7.59 3.11 -1.54
C GLN A 54 7.65 4.47 -0.85
N SER A 55 7.62 5.56 -1.61
CA SER A 55 7.57 6.92 -1.07
C SER A 55 6.27 7.16 -0.29
N LEU A 56 5.12 6.74 -0.85
CA LEU A 56 3.84 6.84 -0.17
C LEU A 56 3.78 5.99 1.12
N ILE A 57 4.39 4.80 1.13
CA ILE A 57 4.56 4.00 2.36
C ILE A 57 5.37 4.77 3.40
N ARG A 58 6.50 5.38 3.00
CA ARG A 58 7.34 6.19 3.90
C ARG A 58 6.58 7.38 4.47
N GLU A 59 5.86 8.13 3.63
CA GLU A 59 5.07 9.29 4.04
C GLU A 59 3.92 8.88 4.97
N THR A 60 3.22 7.81 4.64
CA THR A 60 2.14 7.25 5.49
C THR A 60 2.69 6.87 6.88
N LYS A 61 3.88 6.27 6.93
CA LYS A 61 4.57 5.92 8.18
C LYS A 61 5.06 7.15 8.94
N ALA A 62 5.57 8.17 8.25
CA ALA A 62 5.99 9.43 8.85
C ALA A 62 4.80 10.21 9.45
N ASN A 63 3.69 10.32 8.72
CA ASN A 63 2.45 10.94 9.19
C ASN A 63 1.86 10.20 10.40
N SER A 64 2.09 8.89 10.53
CA SER A 64 1.69 8.13 11.73
C SER A 64 2.39 8.63 13.01
N ASN A 65 3.62 9.16 12.93
CA ASN A 65 4.29 9.76 14.09
C ASN A 65 3.65 11.08 14.51
N THR A 66 3.22 11.90 13.55
CA THR A 66 2.51 13.15 13.83
C THR A 66 1.16 12.87 14.47
N ILE A 67 0.40 11.91 13.93
CA ILE A 67 -0.88 11.45 14.51
C ILE A 67 -0.67 10.94 15.95
N ARG A 68 0.43 10.24 16.22
CA ARG A 68 0.77 9.80 17.58
C ARG A 68 1.02 10.97 18.52
N LEU A 69 1.81 11.96 18.10
CA LEU A 69 2.08 13.15 18.91
C LEU A 69 0.80 13.93 19.21
N ASP A 70 -0.09 14.06 18.23
CA ASP A 70 -1.40 14.70 18.43
C ASP A 70 -2.28 13.88 19.40
N SER A 71 -2.27 12.54 19.31
CA SER A 71 -2.96 11.66 20.25
C SER A 71 -2.40 11.75 21.66
N ASP A 72 -1.07 11.77 21.81
CA ASP A 72 -0.37 11.93 23.08
C ASP A 72 -0.75 13.27 23.73
N ALA A 73 -0.74 14.37 22.96
CA ALA A 73 -1.14 15.69 23.42
C ALA A 73 -2.62 15.75 23.85
N GLN A 74 -3.52 15.12 23.08
CA GLN A 74 -4.94 15.03 23.46
C GLN A 74 -5.15 14.23 24.75
N ALA A 75 -4.39 13.14 24.93
CA ALA A 75 -4.46 12.35 26.15
C ALA A 75 -3.97 13.14 27.37
N ILE A 76 -2.85 13.85 27.25
CA ILE A 76 -2.34 14.75 28.30
C ILE A 76 -3.36 15.84 28.63
N ALA A 77 -3.96 16.49 27.62
CA ALA A 77 -4.98 17.52 27.82
C ALA A 77 -6.21 16.99 28.59
N LYS A 78 -6.65 15.76 28.30
CA LYS A 78 -7.75 15.10 29.04
C LYS A 78 -7.35 14.75 30.48
N ALA A 79 -6.10 14.32 30.71
CA ALA A 79 -5.60 14.06 32.06
C ALA A 79 -5.54 15.35 32.89
N HIS A 80 -5.10 16.46 32.29
CA HIS A 80 -5.17 17.80 32.90
C HIS A 80 -6.60 18.22 33.21
N ALA A 81 -7.53 18.06 32.26
CA ALA A 81 -8.94 18.35 32.48
C ALA A 81 -9.51 17.55 33.65
N PHE A 82 -9.18 16.26 33.74
CA PHE A 82 -9.60 15.41 34.84
C PHE A 82 -9.00 15.85 36.19
N SER A 83 -7.70 16.18 36.22
CA SER A 83 -7.03 16.72 37.42
C SER A 83 -7.67 18.03 37.89
N TYR A 84 -8.05 18.89 36.96
CA TYR A 84 -8.77 20.13 37.25
C TYR A 84 -10.17 19.88 37.80
N MET A 85 -10.92 18.92 37.24
CA MET A 85 -12.24 18.52 37.77
C MET A 85 -12.15 18.01 39.22
N ILE A 86 -11.12 17.21 39.55
CA ILE A 86 -10.86 16.74 40.92
C ILE A 86 -10.57 17.94 41.84
N ALA A 87 -9.79 18.92 41.39
CA ALA A 87 -9.50 20.10 42.18
C ALA A 87 -10.72 20.98 42.47
N LEU A 88 -11.64 21.08 41.52
CA LEU A 88 -12.92 21.79 41.73
C LEU A 88 -13.85 21.03 42.70
N LYS A 89 -13.84 19.70 42.64
CA LYS A 89 -14.70 18.85 43.48
C LYS A 89 -13.94 17.61 43.97
N PRO A 90 -13.20 17.71 45.08
CA PRO A 90 -12.40 16.60 45.60
C PRO A 90 -13.21 15.33 45.94
N GLY A 91 -14.52 15.48 46.21
CA GLY A 91 -15.43 14.36 46.45
C GLY A 91 -15.58 13.38 45.28
N ILE A 92 -15.14 13.73 44.06
CA ILE A 92 -15.13 12.83 42.90
C ILE A 92 -14.25 11.60 43.14
N VAL A 93 -13.18 11.71 43.93
CA VAL A 93 -12.19 10.62 44.12
C VAL A 93 -12.83 9.31 44.60
N GLY A 94 -13.84 9.40 45.47
CA GLY A 94 -14.56 8.25 46.01
C GLY A 94 -15.91 7.98 45.36
N ASP A 95 -16.31 8.77 44.35
CA ASP A 95 -17.62 8.66 43.70
C ASP A 95 -17.50 7.89 42.38
N ALA A 96 -17.71 6.58 42.46
CA ALA A 96 -17.61 5.69 41.29
C ALA A 96 -18.60 6.08 40.16
N LEU A 97 -19.78 6.61 40.50
CA LEU A 97 -20.80 6.97 39.52
C LEU A 97 -20.40 8.24 38.76
N GLU A 98 -19.83 9.21 39.46
CA GLU A 98 -19.31 10.42 38.86
C GLU A 98 -18.03 10.15 38.04
N LEU A 99 -17.13 9.29 38.52
CA LEU A 99 -15.97 8.83 37.75
C LEU A 99 -16.39 8.18 36.43
N GLU A 100 -17.42 7.34 36.42
CA GLU A 100 -17.93 6.72 35.18
C GLU A 100 -18.55 7.76 34.22
N ARG A 101 -19.19 8.81 34.74
CA ARG A 101 -19.69 9.92 33.89
C ARG A 101 -18.53 10.70 33.27
N ILE A 102 -17.50 11.03 34.05
CA ILE A 102 -16.31 11.74 33.57
C ILE A 102 -15.57 10.88 32.53
N ARG A 103 -15.46 9.58 32.77
CA ARG A 103 -14.83 8.63 31.84
C ARG A 103 -15.50 8.69 30.46
N LYS A 104 -16.83 8.69 30.43
CA LYS A 104 -17.62 8.83 29.20
C LYS A 104 -17.45 10.21 28.57
N LEU A 105 -17.47 11.28 29.37
CA LEU A 105 -17.30 12.67 28.91
C LEU A 105 -15.95 12.88 28.22
N LEU A 106 -14.87 12.39 28.84
CA LEU A 106 -13.51 12.47 28.29
C LEU A 106 -13.27 11.44 27.17
N ASN A 107 -14.21 10.53 26.96
CA ASN A 107 -14.12 9.42 26.00
C ASN A 107 -12.80 8.65 26.15
N VAL A 108 -12.59 8.10 27.36
CA VAL A 108 -11.43 7.27 27.72
C VAL A 108 -11.91 5.91 28.24
N ASP A 109 -11.01 4.93 28.32
CA ASP A 109 -11.37 3.57 28.77
C ASP A 109 -11.19 3.40 30.28
N GLU A 110 -10.23 4.11 30.88
CA GLU A 110 -9.94 4.04 32.32
C GLU A 110 -9.64 5.43 32.89
N LEU A 111 -10.09 5.68 34.11
CA LEU A 111 -9.63 6.79 34.95
C LEU A 111 -9.04 6.21 36.23
N ASN A 112 -7.89 6.74 36.66
CA ASN A 112 -7.17 6.32 37.85
C ASN A 112 -6.67 7.54 38.61
N ILE A 113 -6.76 7.49 39.94
CA ILE A 113 -6.34 8.54 40.86
C ILE A 113 -5.50 7.87 41.94
N ALA A 114 -4.26 8.32 42.12
CA ALA A 114 -3.40 7.91 43.21
C ALA A 114 -3.19 9.02 44.24
N ASP A 115 -2.93 8.63 45.48
CA ASP A 115 -2.59 9.53 46.58
C ASP A 115 -1.10 9.90 46.60
N ARG A 116 -0.67 10.62 47.64
CA ARG A 116 0.72 11.05 47.85
C ARG A 116 1.72 9.91 48.04
N ASN A 117 1.24 8.70 48.34
CA ASN A 117 2.08 7.52 48.50
C ASN A 117 2.16 6.71 47.19
N GLY A 118 1.45 7.14 46.14
CA GLY A 118 1.33 6.39 44.89
C GLY A 118 0.34 5.23 44.97
N ILE A 119 -0.53 5.21 45.98
CA ILE A 119 -1.56 4.19 46.14
C ILE A 119 -2.82 4.64 45.40
N LEU A 120 -3.36 3.77 44.55
CA LEU A 120 -4.57 4.03 43.79
C LEU A 120 -5.78 4.11 44.75
N VAL A 121 -6.42 5.28 44.82
CA VAL A 121 -7.53 5.59 45.74
C VAL A 121 -8.87 5.84 45.03
N GLY A 122 -8.84 6.06 43.72
CA GLY A 122 -10.05 6.22 42.90
C GLY A 122 -9.83 5.66 41.50
N SER A 123 -10.77 4.87 40.97
CA SER A 123 -10.70 4.36 39.61
C SER A 123 -12.07 3.95 39.08
N THR A 124 -12.24 3.99 37.76
CA THR A 124 -13.37 3.36 37.07
C THR A 124 -13.29 1.83 37.10
N LEU A 125 -12.12 1.26 37.40
CA LEU A 125 -11.90 -0.15 37.67
C LEU A 125 -11.74 -0.37 39.18
N GLY A 126 -12.87 -0.52 39.88
CA GLY A 126 -12.89 -0.65 41.34
C GLY A 126 -12.02 -1.79 41.91
N SER A 127 -11.77 -2.85 41.13
CA SER A 127 -10.87 -3.94 41.52
C SER A 127 -9.40 -3.54 41.64
N HIS A 128 -9.00 -2.37 41.10
CA HIS A 128 -7.63 -1.86 41.16
C HIS A 128 -7.39 -0.88 42.33
N ILE A 129 -8.42 -0.54 43.11
CA ILE A 129 -8.25 0.30 44.30
C ILE A 129 -7.28 -0.40 45.26
N GLY A 130 -6.31 0.36 45.78
CA GLY A 130 -5.21 -0.15 46.62
C GLY A 130 -3.97 -0.57 45.83
N TYR A 131 -3.99 -0.50 44.49
CA TYR A 131 -2.81 -0.80 43.67
C TYR A 131 -1.68 0.22 43.91
N ASP A 132 -0.46 -0.28 44.11
CA ASP A 132 0.74 0.54 44.29
C ASP A 132 1.41 0.85 42.94
N PHE A 133 1.48 2.13 42.58
CA PHE A 133 2.14 2.57 41.35
C PHE A 133 3.65 2.27 41.34
N ALA A 134 4.30 2.12 42.50
CA ALA A 134 5.70 1.74 42.56
C ALA A 134 5.94 0.24 42.22
N SER A 135 4.89 -0.58 42.21
CA SER A 135 4.99 -2.05 42.10
C SER A 135 5.31 -2.58 40.69
N SER A 136 5.09 -1.79 39.63
CA SER A 136 5.41 -2.19 38.25
C SER A 136 6.22 -1.14 37.52
N PRO A 137 7.14 -1.52 36.60
CA PRO A 137 7.88 -0.56 35.79
C PRO A 137 6.96 0.41 35.03
N SER A 138 5.84 -0.07 34.51
CA SER A 138 4.87 0.74 33.75
C SER A 138 4.17 1.81 34.60
N SER A 139 3.77 1.50 35.83
CA SER A 139 3.11 2.49 36.69
C SER A 139 4.11 3.40 37.41
N LYS A 140 5.35 2.92 37.63
CA LYS A 140 6.39 3.62 38.37
C LYS A 140 6.83 4.92 37.70
N GLU A 141 6.78 5.01 36.38
CA GLU A 141 7.14 6.22 35.63
C GLU A 141 6.28 7.44 36.05
N PHE A 142 5.03 7.22 36.47
CA PHE A 142 4.13 8.29 36.91
C PHE A 142 4.37 8.75 38.35
N MET A 143 5.20 8.06 39.13
CA MET A 143 5.48 8.43 40.53
C MET A 143 6.12 9.81 40.65
N LEU A 144 6.79 10.29 39.60
CA LEU A 144 7.35 11.63 39.55
C LEU A 144 6.27 12.73 39.66
N ALA A 145 5.02 12.44 39.29
CA ALA A 145 3.90 13.38 39.40
C ALA A 145 3.57 13.77 40.85
N ILE A 146 3.97 12.95 41.82
CA ILE A 146 3.83 13.27 43.25
C ILE A 146 4.76 14.42 43.65
N TYR A 147 5.93 14.49 43.03
CA TYR A 147 7.00 15.43 43.40
C TYR A 147 7.03 16.68 42.51
N TYR A 148 6.59 16.58 41.25
CA TYR A 148 6.63 17.66 40.27
C TYR A 148 5.22 18.05 39.81
N LYS A 149 4.80 19.28 40.09
CA LYS A 149 3.45 19.79 39.77
C LYS A 149 3.19 19.95 38.27
N ASP A 150 4.22 20.22 37.49
CA ASP A 150 4.14 20.33 36.03
C ASP A 150 4.42 18.99 35.32
N PHE A 151 4.43 17.89 36.08
CA PHE A 151 4.65 16.58 35.49
C PHE A 151 3.50 16.21 34.55
N GLU A 152 3.87 15.79 33.36
CA GLU A 152 3.01 15.15 32.38
C GLU A 152 3.78 14.06 31.66
N LEU A 153 3.10 12.94 31.39
CA LEU A 153 3.67 11.82 30.66
C LEU A 153 2.58 11.12 29.86
N ALA A 154 2.79 11.00 28.55
CA ALA A 154 2.09 10.03 27.71
C ALA A 154 3.05 8.87 27.43
N GLN A 155 2.69 7.66 27.88
CA GLN A 155 3.49 6.47 27.63
C GLN A 155 3.30 5.97 26.21
N LYS A 156 4.24 5.16 25.72
CA LYS A 156 4.02 4.40 24.49
C LYS A 156 2.99 3.29 24.73
N PRO A 157 2.19 2.90 23.71
CA PRO A 157 1.33 1.72 23.78
C PRO A 157 2.08 0.45 24.24
N MET A 158 1.53 -0.25 25.23
CA MET A 158 2.08 -1.49 25.77
C MET A 158 0.98 -2.56 25.89
N SER A 159 1.32 -3.84 25.72
CA SER A 159 0.35 -4.93 25.91
C SER A 159 -0.03 -5.08 27.38
N LYS A 160 -1.33 -5.11 27.68
CA LYS A 160 -1.89 -5.36 29.03
C LYS A 160 -2.49 -6.78 29.08
N GLY A 161 -2.13 -7.56 30.11
CA GLY A 161 -2.72 -8.87 30.39
C GLY A 161 -2.35 -10.02 29.42
N ILE A 162 -3.02 -11.16 29.57
CA ILE A 162 -2.79 -12.40 28.79
C ILE A 162 -3.29 -12.25 27.34
N GLU A 163 -4.32 -11.43 27.11
CA GLU A 163 -4.94 -11.21 25.80
C GLU A 163 -4.15 -10.27 24.86
N LYS A 164 -3.02 -9.70 25.32
CA LYS A 164 -2.13 -8.81 24.53
C LYS A 164 -2.80 -7.57 23.90
N ASN A 165 -3.94 -7.12 24.41
CA ASN A 165 -4.55 -5.87 23.94
C ASN A 165 -3.60 -4.70 24.26
N LEU A 166 -3.29 -3.88 23.25
CA LEU A 166 -2.47 -2.68 23.44
C LEU A 166 -3.26 -1.69 24.29
N PHE A 167 -2.57 -1.06 25.23
CA PHE A 167 -3.14 -0.07 26.12
C PHE A 167 -2.13 1.07 26.30
N GLN A 168 -2.63 2.30 26.39
CA GLN A 168 -1.80 3.48 26.58
C GLN A 168 -2.32 4.28 27.78
N TYR A 169 -1.39 4.79 28.57
CA TYR A 169 -1.69 5.67 29.69
C TYR A 169 -1.08 7.06 29.47
N ALA A 170 -1.85 8.07 29.85
CA ALA A 170 -1.36 9.42 30.03
C ALA A 170 -1.65 9.85 31.48
N GLY A 171 -0.72 10.57 32.10
CA GLY A 171 -0.85 10.96 33.49
C GLY A 171 -0.17 12.27 33.81
N VAL A 172 -0.74 12.96 34.78
CA VAL A 172 -0.34 14.29 35.23
C VAL A 172 -0.37 14.36 36.76
N ALA A 173 0.25 15.39 37.33
CA ALA A 173 0.15 15.66 38.76
C ALA A 173 -1.27 16.07 39.16
N ARG A 174 -1.66 15.67 40.37
CA ARG A 174 -2.85 16.23 41.01
C ARG A 174 -2.63 17.69 41.39
N ILE A 175 -3.61 18.53 41.06
CA ILE A 175 -3.59 19.95 41.40
C ILE A 175 -3.90 20.15 42.88
N ASP A 176 -4.95 19.48 43.38
CA ASP A 176 -5.51 19.65 44.72
C ASP A 176 -4.57 19.23 45.86
N GLN A 177 -3.81 18.15 45.66
CA GLN A 177 -2.85 17.63 46.64
C GLN A 177 -1.78 16.80 45.94
N PRO A 178 -0.66 16.42 46.60
CA PRO A 178 0.28 15.47 46.02
C PRO A 178 -0.39 14.14 45.66
N GLY A 179 -0.15 13.67 44.45
CA GLY A 179 -0.74 12.44 43.91
C GLY A 179 -0.80 12.46 42.39
N ILE A 180 -1.36 11.40 41.81
CA ILE A 180 -1.29 11.13 40.37
C ILE A 180 -2.71 11.12 39.81
N VAL A 181 -2.91 11.74 38.66
CA VAL A 181 -4.10 11.52 37.82
C VAL A 181 -3.64 10.80 36.58
N GLN A 182 -4.29 9.69 36.24
CA GLN A 182 -3.97 8.91 35.06
C GLN A 182 -5.25 8.55 34.31
N ILE A 183 -5.20 8.67 32.99
CA ILE A 183 -6.22 8.18 32.09
C ILE A 183 -5.64 7.03 31.27
N GLY A 184 -6.49 6.05 30.94
CA GLY A 184 -6.13 4.92 30.10
C GLY A 184 -7.03 4.83 28.88
N TYR A 185 -6.47 4.44 27.75
CA TYR A 185 -7.23 4.20 26.53
C TYR A 185 -6.64 3.08 25.68
N LYS A 186 -7.51 2.41 24.92
CA LYS A 186 -7.14 1.39 23.94
C LYS A 186 -6.71 2.07 22.62
N PRO A 187 -5.46 1.88 22.15
CA PRO A 187 -4.98 2.42 20.88
C PRO A 187 -5.66 1.83 19.64
N GLU A 188 -6.46 0.78 19.81
CA GLU A 188 -7.23 0.08 18.78
C GLU A 188 -8.04 1.02 17.87
N ARG A 189 -8.43 2.22 18.34
CA ARG A 189 -9.17 3.18 17.53
C ARG A 189 -8.34 4.07 16.62
N VAL A 190 -7.04 4.25 16.88
CA VAL A 190 -6.27 5.31 16.20
C VAL A 190 -5.00 4.80 15.54
N GLU A 191 -4.15 3.99 16.18
CA GLU A 191 -2.85 3.66 15.57
C GLU A 191 -2.83 2.35 14.78
N ALA A 192 -3.45 1.29 15.32
CA ALA A 192 -3.47 -0.02 14.66
C ALA A 192 -4.42 0.00 13.45
N VAL A 193 -5.60 0.62 13.60
CA VAL A 193 -6.52 0.83 12.49
C VAL A 193 -5.92 1.78 11.46
N MET A 194 -5.24 2.87 11.83
CA MET A 194 -4.64 3.76 10.82
C MET A 194 -3.42 3.14 10.14
N LYS A 195 -2.53 2.42 10.84
CA LYS A 195 -1.40 1.74 10.19
C LYS A 195 -1.87 0.62 9.26
N THR A 196 -2.83 -0.21 9.67
CA THR A 196 -3.35 -1.30 8.84
C THR A 196 -4.32 -0.82 7.76
N ALA A 197 -5.17 0.18 8.03
CA ALA A 197 -6.10 0.73 7.04
C ALA A 197 -5.40 1.68 6.06
N ALA A 198 -4.43 2.48 6.48
CA ALA A 198 -3.67 3.31 5.55
C ALA A 198 -2.84 2.42 4.63
N VAL A 199 -2.05 1.47 5.18
CA VAL A 199 -1.29 0.49 4.37
C VAL A 199 -2.22 -0.37 3.49
N GLY A 200 -3.38 -0.76 4.02
CA GLY A 200 -4.40 -1.52 3.29
C GLY A 200 -5.04 -0.77 2.11
N ASN A 201 -4.87 0.55 2.03
CA ASN A 201 -5.40 1.39 0.95
C ASN A 201 -4.32 2.02 0.06
N ILE A 202 -3.03 1.78 0.29
CA ILE A 202 -1.94 2.46 -0.44
C ILE A 202 -2.04 2.27 -1.96
N VAL A 203 -2.37 1.05 -2.41
CA VAL A 203 -2.46 0.74 -3.85
C VAL A 203 -3.89 0.67 -4.37
N LYS A 204 -4.87 1.11 -3.57
CA LYS A 204 -6.28 1.14 -4.00
C LYS A 204 -6.44 2.13 -5.14
N GLY A 205 -6.98 1.67 -6.26
CA GLY A 205 -7.10 2.47 -7.48
C GLY A 205 -5.76 2.83 -8.15
N TRP A 206 -4.63 2.26 -7.70
CA TRP A 206 -3.32 2.54 -8.26
C TRP A 206 -3.14 1.88 -9.63
N ARG A 207 -3.14 2.70 -10.68
CA ARG A 207 -3.02 2.26 -12.07
C ARG A 207 -1.61 2.48 -12.58
N ILE A 208 -1.03 1.46 -13.18
CA ILE A 208 0.26 1.52 -13.88
C ILE A 208 -0.04 1.48 -15.38
N GLY A 209 0.41 2.47 -16.13
CA GLY A 209 0.01 2.65 -17.53
C GLY A 209 -1.51 2.84 -17.67
N SER A 210 -2.08 2.23 -18.69
CA SER A 210 -3.50 2.30 -19.02
C SER A 210 -4.33 1.20 -18.35
N SER A 211 -3.75 0.02 -18.08
CA SER A 211 -4.50 -1.13 -17.55
C SER A 211 -3.77 -1.96 -16.50
N GLY A 212 -2.51 -1.62 -16.19
CA GLY A 212 -1.72 -2.22 -15.13
C GLY A 212 -2.19 -1.85 -13.72
N GLN A 213 -1.76 -2.66 -12.76
CA GLN A 213 -2.25 -2.64 -11.38
C GLN A 213 -1.12 -2.96 -10.40
N ALA A 214 -1.33 -2.62 -9.13
CA ALA A 214 -0.41 -2.92 -8.04
C ALA A 214 -1.07 -3.71 -6.90
N TRP A 215 -0.23 -4.46 -6.19
CA TRP A 215 -0.55 -5.19 -4.97
C TRP A 215 0.48 -4.90 -3.90
N LEU A 216 0.03 -4.93 -2.66
CA LEU A 216 0.87 -4.89 -1.48
C LEU A 216 0.57 -6.13 -0.63
N ALA A 217 1.60 -6.86 -0.25
CA ALA A 217 1.50 -8.03 0.62
C ALA A 217 2.51 -7.94 1.78
N ASP A 218 2.29 -8.72 2.84
CA ASP A 218 3.31 -8.96 3.86
C ASP A 218 4.32 -10.05 3.41
N PHE A 219 5.36 -10.26 4.23
CA PHE A 219 6.38 -11.30 3.98
C PHE A 219 5.82 -12.72 3.97
N ASP A 220 4.71 -12.98 4.66
CA ASP A 220 4.04 -14.28 4.64
C ASP A 220 3.21 -14.48 3.36
N GLY A 221 3.22 -13.49 2.46
CA GLY A 221 2.53 -13.50 1.19
C GLY A 221 1.04 -13.26 1.32
N LYS A 222 0.58 -12.66 2.42
CA LYS A 222 -0.82 -12.25 2.60
C LYS A 222 -1.03 -10.86 2.03
N ILE A 223 -2.04 -10.74 1.18
CA ILE A 223 -2.40 -9.49 0.51
C ILE A 223 -2.96 -8.50 1.53
N LEU A 224 -2.35 -7.33 1.59
CA LEU A 224 -2.75 -6.21 2.44
C LEU A 224 -3.56 -5.16 1.67
N SER A 225 -3.20 -4.89 0.41
CA SER A 225 -3.84 -3.87 -0.42
C SER A 225 -3.80 -4.27 -1.90
N THR A 226 -4.86 -3.95 -2.65
CA THR A 226 -4.99 -4.25 -4.09
C THR A 226 -5.71 -3.12 -4.80
N PHE A 227 -5.61 -3.09 -6.13
CA PHE A 227 -6.28 -2.10 -6.97
C PHE A 227 -7.81 -2.03 -6.75
N ASP A 228 -8.50 -3.17 -6.74
CA ASP A 228 -9.97 -3.27 -6.67
C ASP A 228 -10.50 -3.80 -5.34
N GLU A 229 -9.65 -3.83 -4.31
CA GLU A 229 -9.90 -4.37 -2.96
C GLU A 229 -10.26 -5.86 -2.90
N LYS A 230 -10.28 -6.57 -4.03
CA LYS A 230 -10.53 -8.01 -4.04
C LYS A 230 -9.30 -8.77 -3.57
N GLY A 231 -9.55 -9.86 -2.85
CA GLY A 231 -8.50 -10.75 -2.37
C GLY A 231 -7.68 -10.22 -1.19
N ILE A 232 -8.08 -9.09 -0.59
CA ILE A 232 -7.48 -8.62 0.67
C ILE A 232 -7.58 -9.75 1.73
N LYS A 233 -6.49 -9.92 2.49
CA LYS A 233 -6.25 -11.01 3.47
C LYS A 233 -6.10 -12.41 2.89
N GLN A 234 -6.26 -12.63 1.58
CA GLN A 234 -5.92 -13.90 0.94
C GLN A 234 -4.40 -14.00 0.76
N SER A 235 -3.87 -15.22 0.64
CA SER A 235 -2.47 -15.39 0.23
C SER A 235 -2.32 -15.14 -1.27
N LEU A 236 -1.15 -14.64 -1.70
CA LEU A 236 -0.81 -14.43 -3.10
C LEU A 236 -1.02 -15.71 -3.93
N VAL A 237 -0.69 -16.87 -3.37
CA VAL A 237 -0.90 -18.17 -4.03
C VAL A 237 -2.39 -18.47 -4.22
N ALA A 238 -3.23 -18.23 -3.20
CA ALA A 238 -4.67 -18.43 -3.30
C ALA A 238 -5.33 -17.43 -4.27
N TYR A 239 -4.76 -16.24 -4.39
CA TYR A 239 -5.18 -15.22 -5.35
C TYR A 239 -4.82 -15.58 -6.80
N GLY A 240 -3.81 -16.44 -7.01
CA GLY A 240 -3.42 -16.96 -8.32
C GLY A 240 -1.96 -16.68 -8.71
N PHE A 241 -1.14 -16.11 -7.83
CA PHE A 241 0.29 -15.92 -8.09
C PHE A 241 1.07 -17.25 -8.02
N PRO A 242 2.13 -17.43 -8.81
CA PRO A 242 2.95 -18.63 -8.76
C PRO A 242 3.69 -18.75 -7.43
N LYS A 243 3.73 -19.96 -6.86
CA LYS A 243 4.33 -20.23 -5.53
C LYS A 243 5.83 -19.86 -5.42
N LYS A 244 6.57 -19.86 -6.53
CA LYS A 244 8.01 -19.52 -6.59
C LYS A 244 8.28 -18.26 -7.43
N ALA A 245 7.34 -17.32 -7.47
CA ALA A 245 7.51 -16.11 -8.27
C ALA A 245 8.41 -15.06 -7.62
N PHE A 246 8.56 -15.11 -6.29
CA PHE A 246 9.22 -14.09 -5.48
C PHE A 246 10.49 -14.66 -4.83
N GLU A 247 11.63 -14.39 -5.45
CA GLU A 247 12.97 -14.85 -5.04
C GLU A 247 13.95 -13.67 -5.04
N GLY A 248 14.61 -13.42 -3.90
CA GLY A 248 15.53 -12.28 -3.76
C GLY A 248 14.82 -10.96 -3.45
N ALA A 249 15.57 -9.85 -3.45
CA ALA A 249 15.08 -8.54 -3.01
C ALA A 249 14.17 -7.83 -4.04
N GLU A 250 14.42 -8.05 -5.33
CA GLU A 250 13.58 -7.57 -6.44
C GLU A 250 13.67 -8.55 -7.61
N GLY A 251 12.66 -8.55 -8.46
CA GLY A 251 12.64 -9.43 -9.63
C GLY A 251 11.47 -9.16 -10.56
N SER A 252 11.38 -9.96 -11.61
CA SER A 252 10.32 -9.86 -12.61
C SER A 252 9.95 -11.22 -13.17
N PHE A 253 8.70 -11.42 -13.52
CA PHE A 253 8.20 -12.65 -14.12
C PHE A 253 6.96 -12.38 -14.98
N THR A 254 6.64 -13.30 -15.89
CA THR A 254 5.36 -13.30 -16.61
C THR A 254 4.49 -14.41 -16.05
N ALA A 255 3.23 -14.12 -15.75
CA ALA A 255 2.28 -15.11 -15.29
C ALA A 255 0.86 -14.76 -15.74
N THR A 256 -0.03 -15.75 -15.70
CA THR A 256 -1.47 -15.54 -15.89
C THR A 256 -2.15 -15.54 -14.54
N VAL A 257 -2.67 -14.38 -14.13
CA VAL A 257 -3.43 -14.21 -12.89
C VAL A 257 -4.84 -13.76 -13.29
N HIS A 258 -5.88 -14.42 -12.76
CA HIS A 258 -7.29 -14.15 -13.13
C HIS A 258 -7.56 -14.09 -14.65
N ASN A 259 -7.06 -15.08 -15.40
CA ASN A 259 -7.20 -15.19 -16.86
C ASN A 259 -6.57 -14.04 -17.67
N ARG A 260 -5.67 -13.26 -17.07
CA ARG A 260 -4.93 -12.21 -17.77
C ARG A 260 -3.43 -12.44 -17.65
N THR A 261 -2.76 -12.59 -18.79
CA THR A 261 -1.30 -12.69 -18.84
C THR A 261 -0.69 -11.31 -18.74
N SER A 262 0.12 -11.12 -17.70
CA SER A 262 0.76 -9.85 -17.40
C SER A 262 2.23 -10.05 -17.12
N PHE A 263 3.01 -9.01 -17.39
CA PHE A 263 4.38 -8.88 -16.90
C PHE A 263 4.34 -8.26 -15.52
N PHE A 264 4.98 -8.91 -14.56
CA PHE A 264 5.05 -8.50 -13.16
C PHE A 264 6.49 -8.11 -12.81
N MET A 265 6.61 -7.07 -11.99
CA MET A 265 7.83 -6.81 -11.23
C MET A 265 7.48 -6.68 -9.76
N TYR A 266 8.42 -7.03 -8.90
CA TYR A 266 8.24 -6.92 -7.47
C TYR A 266 9.50 -6.43 -6.79
N ARG A 267 9.32 -5.89 -5.58
CA ARG A 267 10.39 -5.49 -4.68
C ARG A 267 9.96 -5.68 -3.24
N PHE A 268 10.85 -6.25 -2.44
CA PHE A 268 10.71 -6.26 -0.99
C PHE A 268 11.19 -4.94 -0.40
N TYR A 269 10.38 -4.38 0.50
CA TYR A 269 10.67 -3.12 1.18
C TYR A 269 10.23 -3.20 2.64
N GLU A 270 11.20 -3.15 3.56
CA GLU A 270 10.98 -3.46 4.98
C GLU A 270 10.25 -4.81 5.12
N ASN A 271 9.04 -4.82 5.71
CA ASN A 271 8.22 -6.00 5.93
C ASN A 271 7.12 -6.22 4.88
N LEU A 272 7.25 -5.56 3.73
CA LEU A 272 6.24 -5.53 2.67
C LEU A 272 6.81 -6.01 1.34
N LEU A 273 5.95 -6.64 0.56
CA LEU A 273 6.19 -7.02 -0.83
C LEU A 273 5.30 -6.14 -1.73
N ILE A 274 5.94 -5.30 -2.54
CA ILE A 274 5.27 -4.45 -3.53
C ILE A 274 5.33 -5.15 -4.88
N ILE A 275 4.20 -5.30 -5.54
CA ILE A 275 4.08 -5.97 -6.83
C ILE A 275 3.37 -5.02 -7.79
N GLY A 276 3.97 -4.76 -8.95
CA GLY A 276 3.35 -4.02 -10.05
C GLY A 276 3.22 -4.92 -11.27
N SER A 277 2.15 -4.73 -12.05
CA SER A 277 1.93 -5.48 -13.28
C SER A 277 1.40 -4.62 -14.41
N VAL A 278 1.72 -5.02 -15.64
CA VAL A 278 1.11 -4.49 -16.86
C VAL A 278 0.73 -5.67 -17.78
N PRO A 279 -0.51 -5.73 -18.30
CA PRO A 279 -0.95 -6.80 -19.20
C PRO A 279 -0.19 -6.83 -20.53
N GLU A 280 0.09 -8.02 -21.07
CA GLU A 280 0.82 -8.16 -22.34
C GLU A 280 0.12 -7.50 -23.53
N GLU A 281 -1.21 -7.47 -23.50
CA GLU A 281 -2.04 -6.80 -24.52
C GLU A 281 -1.78 -5.29 -24.59
N GLU A 282 -1.43 -4.68 -23.46
CA GLU A 282 -1.03 -3.28 -23.39
C GLU A 282 0.41 -3.10 -23.89
N ILE A 283 1.34 -3.92 -23.38
CA ILE A 283 2.77 -3.85 -23.73
C ILE A 283 2.95 -3.98 -25.25
N TYR A 284 2.31 -4.97 -25.87
CA TYR A 284 2.53 -5.30 -27.27
C TYR A 284 1.41 -4.82 -28.20
N GLY A 285 0.38 -4.14 -27.69
CA GLY A 285 -0.75 -3.66 -28.48
C GLY A 285 -0.31 -2.71 -29.59
N ASN A 286 0.56 -1.74 -29.26
CA ASN A 286 1.06 -0.79 -30.25
C ASN A 286 1.97 -1.46 -31.28
N ARG A 287 2.83 -2.41 -30.86
CA ARG A 287 3.66 -3.23 -31.75
C ARG A 287 2.80 -3.96 -32.79
N ASN A 288 1.75 -4.65 -32.35
CA ASN A 288 0.90 -5.45 -33.23
C ASN A 288 0.16 -4.56 -34.27
N ARG A 289 -0.35 -3.41 -33.84
CA ARG A 289 -0.98 -2.43 -34.74
C ARG A 289 0.00 -1.87 -35.75
N ASN A 290 1.19 -1.46 -35.31
CA ASN A 290 2.22 -0.91 -36.18
C ASN A 290 2.70 -1.93 -37.21
N LEU A 291 2.89 -3.18 -36.81
CA LEU A 291 3.26 -4.26 -37.72
C LEU A 291 2.17 -4.54 -38.76
N LEU A 292 0.90 -4.53 -38.37
CA LEU A 292 -0.20 -4.70 -39.31
C LEU A 292 -0.24 -3.57 -40.35
N VAL A 293 -0.12 -2.31 -39.91
CA VAL A 293 -0.05 -1.16 -40.82
C VAL A 293 1.14 -1.27 -41.76
N MET A 294 2.32 -1.65 -41.24
CA MET A 294 3.53 -1.82 -42.03
C MET A 294 3.41 -2.94 -43.07
N LEU A 295 2.80 -4.07 -42.73
CA LEU A 295 2.57 -5.17 -43.66
C LEU A 295 1.55 -4.78 -44.74
N LEU A 296 0.48 -4.06 -44.39
CA LEU A 296 -0.50 -3.58 -45.36
C LEU A 296 0.10 -2.57 -46.34
N THR A 297 0.89 -1.60 -45.85
CA THR A 297 1.57 -0.63 -46.72
C THR A 297 2.64 -1.30 -47.58
N GLY A 298 3.41 -2.25 -47.01
CA GLY A 298 4.38 -3.06 -47.74
C GLY A 298 3.73 -3.92 -48.84
N LEU A 299 2.60 -4.56 -48.55
CA LEU A 299 1.81 -5.30 -49.54
C LEU A 299 1.31 -4.37 -50.66
N GLY A 300 0.79 -3.19 -50.31
CA GLY A 300 0.39 -2.18 -51.28
C GLY A 300 1.53 -1.78 -52.22
N ALA A 301 2.74 -1.54 -51.68
CA ALA A 301 3.92 -1.22 -52.46
C ALA A 301 4.32 -2.36 -53.42
N VAL A 302 4.25 -3.62 -52.96
CA VAL A 302 4.51 -4.81 -53.78
C VAL A 302 3.49 -4.95 -54.91
N VAL A 303 2.20 -4.71 -54.63
CA VAL A 303 1.13 -4.75 -55.65
C VAL A 303 1.34 -3.66 -56.71
N VAL A 304 1.63 -2.43 -56.30
CA VAL A 304 1.92 -1.33 -57.24
C VAL A 304 3.15 -1.66 -58.10
N ALA A 305 4.22 -2.20 -57.51
CA ALA A 305 5.40 -2.64 -58.27
C ALA A 305 5.07 -3.77 -59.27
N ALA A 306 4.19 -4.71 -58.88
CA ALA A 306 3.73 -5.78 -59.75
C ALA A 306 2.88 -5.26 -60.93
N LEU A 307 2.02 -4.26 -60.71
CA LEU A 307 1.23 -3.63 -61.76
C LEU A 307 2.10 -2.82 -62.72
N LEU A 308 3.04 -2.02 -62.22
CA LEU A 308 3.95 -1.25 -63.08
C LEU A 308 4.82 -2.15 -63.96
N THR A 309 5.29 -3.27 -63.41
CA THR A 309 6.09 -4.24 -64.16
C THR A 309 5.25 -5.04 -65.17
N SER A 310 3.96 -5.28 -64.91
CA SER A 310 3.07 -5.93 -65.88
C SER A 310 2.67 -4.97 -67.02
N MET A 311 2.37 -3.70 -66.72
CA MET A 311 2.08 -2.68 -67.73
C MET A 311 3.27 -2.46 -68.68
N ARG A 312 4.49 -2.40 -68.15
CA ARG A 312 5.71 -2.25 -68.97
C ARG A 312 6.00 -3.44 -69.89
N ARG A 313 5.53 -4.65 -69.54
CA ARG A 313 5.63 -5.85 -70.38
C ARG A 313 4.51 -5.97 -71.42
N GLY A 314 3.44 -5.19 -71.29
CA GLY A 314 2.28 -5.20 -72.19
C GLY A 314 2.27 -4.13 -73.28
N LEU A 315 3.27 -3.24 -73.32
CA LEU A 315 3.45 -2.27 -74.40
C LEU A 315 4.08 -2.99 -75.62
N PRO A 316 3.42 -3.04 -76.79
CA PRO A 316 4.07 -3.46 -78.02
C PRO A 316 5.19 -2.48 -78.38
N ALA A 317 6.30 -3.03 -78.90
CA ALA A 317 7.50 -2.30 -79.30
C ALA A 317 7.22 -1.25 -80.38
#